data_AF-A0A660PCQ5-F1
#
_entry.id   AF-A0A660PCQ5-F1
#
_cell.length_a   1.000
_cell.length_b   1.000
_cell.length_c   1.000
_cell.angle_alpha   90.00
_cell.angle_beta   90.00
_cell.angle_gamma   90.00
#
_symmetry.space_group_name_H-M   'P 1'
#
loop_
_entity.id
_entity.type
_entity.pdbx_description
1 polymer ?
#
loop_
_entity_poly.entity_id
_entity_poly.type
_entity_poly.pdbx_seq_one_letter_code
_entity_poly.pdbx_strand_id
1 'polypeptide(L)'
;MGYKFENGCVPDTVTAIQIAETIWLSVYGKSIYERKPFKAELIGDTLWIVAGCMPNNMLGGVPYIEIQKKDGKVLGLGHGK
;
A
#
# COMPACT_ATOMS: atom_id res chain seq x y z
N MET A 1 -14.83 -2.05 -24.38
CA MET A 1 -13.68 -1.18 -24.66
C MET A 1 -12.94 -0.98 -23.34
N GLY A 2 -11.75 -1.58 -23.18
CA GLY A 2 -10.94 -1.37 -21.96
C GLY A 2 -9.98 -0.21 -22.20
N TYR A 3 -9.99 0.79 -21.33
CA TYR A 3 -9.00 1.87 -21.38
C TYR A 3 -7.67 1.31 -20.89
N LYS A 4 -6.66 1.31 -21.75
CA LYS A 4 -5.31 0.84 -21.40
C LYS A 4 -4.54 2.04 -20.88
N PHE A 5 -4.33 2.09 -19.57
CA PHE A 5 -3.39 3.04 -18.98
C PHE A 5 -1.98 2.59 -19.36
N GLU A 6 -1.22 3.43 -20.06
CA GLU A 6 0.15 3.11 -20.49
C GLU A 6 1.04 2.75 -19.29
N ASN A 7 0.79 3.38 -18.14
CA ASN A 7 1.50 3.15 -16.88
C ASN A 7 0.70 2.32 -15.85
N GLY A 8 -0.39 1.66 -16.25
CA GLY A 8 -1.29 0.95 -15.34
C GLY A 8 -2.21 1.87 -14.53
N CYS A 9 -3.21 1.29 -13.86
CA CYS A 9 -4.17 2.04 -13.03
C CYS A 9 -3.55 2.63 -11.76
N VAL A 10 -2.40 2.11 -11.32
CA VAL A 10 -1.64 2.60 -10.15
C VAL A 10 -0.28 3.08 -10.65
N PRO A 11 -0.21 4.26 -11.29
CA PRO A 11 0.95 4.67 -12.06
C PRO A 11 2.14 5.11 -11.19
N ASP A 12 1.90 5.51 -9.95
CA ASP A 12 2.89 6.13 -9.08
C ASP A 12 2.71 5.75 -7.60
N THR A 13 3.70 6.13 -6.80
CA THR A 13 3.74 5.92 -5.36
C THR A 13 2.61 6.61 -4.63
N VAL A 14 2.18 7.79 -5.08
CA VAL A 14 1.09 8.56 -4.43
C VAL A 14 -0.22 7.79 -4.55
N THR A 15 -0.53 7.31 -5.75
CA THR A 15 -1.72 6.50 -6.03
C THR A 15 -1.70 5.20 -5.24
N ALA A 16 -0.55 4.50 -5.20
CA ALA A 16 -0.41 3.28 -4.42
C ALA A 16 -0.66 3.51 -2.91
N ILE A 17 -0.11 4.60 -2.35
CA ILE A 17 -0.31 4.95 -0.94
C ILE A 17 -1.77 5.30 -0.66
N GLN A 18 -2.46 6.03 -1.54
CA GLN A 18 -3.86 6.40 -1.35
C GLN A 18 -4.80 5.18 -1.37
N ILE A 19 -4.54 4.23 -2.27
CA ILE A 19 -5.26 2.95 -2.30
C ILE A 19 -5.03 2.17 -1.01
N ALA A 20 -3.76 2.03 -0.59
CA ALA A 20 -3.40 1.37 0.65
C ALA A 20 -4.06 2.01 1.87
N GLU A 21 -3.99 3.34 2.00
CA GLU A 21 -4.60 4.11 3.09
C GLU A 21 -6.11 3.89 3.15
N THR A 22 -6.80 3.91 2.00
CA THR A 22 -8.26 3.70 1.94
C THR A 22 -8.64 2.31 2.43
N ILE A 23 -7.92 1.27 1.99
CA ILE A 23 -8.17 -0.12 2.39
C ILE A 23 -7.85 -0.30 3.87
N TRP A 24 -6.69 0.15 4.33
CA TRP A 24 -6.31 0.05 5.74
C TRP A 24 -7.25 0.81 6.66
N LEU A 25 -7.75 1.98 6.27
CA LEU A 25 -8.71 2.73 7.06
C LEU A 25 -10.02 1.93 7.24
N SER A 26 -10.45 1.20 6.21
CA SER A 26 -11.62 0.32 6.28
C SER A 26 -11.40 -0.92 7.16
N VAL A 27 -10.17 -1.45 7.22
CA VAL A 27 -9.88 -2.72 7.92
C VAL A 27 -9.42 -2.48 9.36
N TYR A 28 -8.57 -1.49 9.59
CA TYR A 28 -7.90 -1.22 10.87
C TYR A 28 -8.36 0.08 11.53
N GLY A 29 -9.11 0.93 10.82
CA GLY A 29 -9.53 2.23 11.33
C GLY A 29 -8.40 3.25 11.39
N LYS A 30 -8.62 4.34 12.14
CA LYS A 30 -7.71 5.50 12.19
C LYS A 30 -6.36 5.23 12.88
N SER A 31 -6.19 4.09 13.54
CA SER A 31 -4.93 3.70 14.20
C SER A 31 -3.77 3.59 13.22
N ILE A 32 -4.04 3.37 11.92
CA ILE A 32 -3.01 3.33 10.86
C ILE A 32 -2.19 4.62 10.81
N TYR A 33 -2.75 5.75 11.24
CA TYR A 33 -2.07 7.03 11.19
C TYR A 33 -0.93 7.17 12.18
N GLU A 34 -0.91 6.33 13.22
CA GLU A 34 0.22 6.20 14.14
C GLU A 34 1.45 5.56 13.46
N ARG A 35 1.25 4.93 12.29
CA ARG A 35 2.28 4.26 11.51
C ARG A 35 2.71 5.04 10.27
N LYS A 36 2.41 6.35 10.21
CA LYS A 36 2.97 7.24 9.18
C LYS A 36 4.47 7.51 9.44
N PRO A 37 5.27 7.88 8.41
CA PRO A 37 4.88 7.98 7.00
C PRO A 37 4.71 6.61 6.35
N PHE A 38 3.72 6.50 5.45
CA PHE A 38 3.58 5.34 4.58
C PHE A 38 4.59 5.42 3.44
N LYS A 39 5.19 4.28 3.09
CA LYS A 39 6.17 4.17 2.01
C LYS A 39 5.69 3.15 1.01
N ALA A 40 5.91 3.43 -0.27
CA ALA A 40 5.60 2.54 -1.37
C ALA A 40 6.87 2.25 -2.19
N GLU A 41 7.06 1.00 -2.55
CA GLU A 41 8.16 0.51 -3.38
C GLU A 41 7.57 -0.28 -4.57
N LEU A 42 8.13 -0.08 -5.76
CA LEU A 42 7.72 -0.81 -6.96
C LEU A 42 8.69 -1.95 -7.23
N ILE A 43 8.19 -3.19 -7.20
CA ILE A 43 8.96 -4.40 -7.46
C ILE A 43 8.68 -4.88 -8.89
N GLY A 44 9.76 -5.07 -9.66
CA GLY A 44 9.70 -5.65 -11.00
C GLY A 44 8.74 -4.93 -11.95
N ASP A 45 8.54 -3.62 -11.77
CA ASP A 45 7.61 -2.76 -12.54
C ASP A 45 6.13 -3.23 -12.56
N THR A 46 5.74 -4.12 -11.65
CA THR A 46 4.42 -4.78 -11.69
C THR A 46 3.68 -4.80 -10.36
N LEU A 47 4.41 -4.71 -9.24
CA LEU A 47 3.86 -4.87 -7.90
C LEU A 47 4.26 -3.70 -6.99
N TRP A 48 3.26 -2.98 -6.49
CA TRP A 48 3.47 -2.02 -5.41
C TRP A 48 3.42 -2.74 -4.07
N ILE A 49 4.46 -2.53 -3.26
CA ILE A 49 4.48 -2.87 -1.85
C ILE A 49 4.33 -1.58 -1.06
N VAL A 50 3.28 -1.47 -0.24
CA VAL A 50 3.07 -0.31 0.62
C VAL A 50 3.11 -0.75 2.08
N ALA A 51 3.87 -0.02 2.90
CA ALA A 51 4.03 -0.31 4.32
C ALA A 51 4.03 0.96 5.17
N GLY A 52 3.58 0.82 6.41
CA GLY A 52 3.79 1.82 7.46
C GLY A 52 5.22 1.85 8.00
N CYS A 53 5.51 2.87 8.80
CA CYS A 53 6.75 3.00 9.54
C CYS A 53 6.57 2.50 10.98
N MET A 54 7.60 1.83 11.51
CA MET A 54 7.66 1.44 12.92
C MET A 54 8.46 2.50 13.69
N PRO A 55 7.87 3.17 14.69
CA PRO A 55 8.63 4.02 15.58
C PRO A 55 9.64 3.19 16.38
N ASN A 56 10.83 3.75 16.61
CA ASN A 56 11.83 3.11 17.49
C ASN A 56 11.17 2.86 18.86
N ASN A 57 11.26 1.62 19.34
CA ASN A 57 10.75 1.12 20.64
C ASN A 57 9.26 0.72 20.70
N MET A 58 8.59 0.46 19.57
CA MET A 58 7.26 -0.17 19.60
C MET A 58 7.33 -1.68 19.36
N LEU A 59 6.60 -2.46 20.17
CA LEU A 59 6.34 -3.88 19.92
C LEU A 59 5.10 -4.01 19.03
N GLY A 60 5.20 -4.79 17.95
CA GLY A 60 4.09 -5.10 17.04
C GLY A 60 4.38 -4.69 15.59
N GLY A 61 3.50 -5.10 14.67
CA GLY A 61 3.72 -4.90 13.23
C GLY A 61 3.22 -3.57 12.65
N VAL A 62 3.60 -3.29 11.40
CA VAL A 62 3.12 -2.13 10.61
C VAL A 62 2.13 -2.60 9.53
N PRO A 63 1.12 -1.79 9.15
CA PRO A 63 0.21 -2.17 8.08
C PRO A 63 1.01 -2.39 6.78
N TYR A 64 0.68 -3.46 6.06
CA TYR A 64 1.36 -3.91 4.85
C TYR A 64 0.32 -4.32 3.79
N ILE A 65 0.58 -3.99 2.53
CA ILE A 65 -0.29 -4.37 1.40
C ILE A 65 0.51 -4.50 0.10
N GLU A 66 0.08 -5.44 -0.74
CA GLU A 66 0.58 -5.69 -2.08
C GLU A 66 -0.49 -5.35 -3.11
N ILE A 67 -0.18 -4.46 -4.06
CA ILE A 67 -1.12 -3.94 -5.05
C ILE A 67 -0.53 -4.09 -6.45
N GLN A 68 -1.24 -4.75 -7.34
CA GLN A 68 -0.82 -4.89 -8.74
C GLN A 68 -0.88 -3.53 -9.45
N LYS A 69 0.24 -3.09 -10.04
CA LYS A 69 0.36 -1.79 -10.76
C LYS A 69 -0.67 -1.63 -11.89
N LYS A 70 -0.91 -2.74 -12.60
CA LYS A 70 -1.72 -2.76 -13.83
C LYS A 70 -3.18 -2.34 -13.60
N ASP A 71 -3.82 -2.90 -12.59
CA ASP A 71 -5.28 -2.81 -12.39
C ASP A 71 -5.69 -2.57 -10.92
N GLY A 72 -4.73 -2.43 -10.01
CA GLY A 72 -4.99 -2.18 -8.60
C GLY A 72 -5.45 -3.42 -7.82
N LYS A 73 -5.35 -4.62 -8.38
CA LYS A 73 -5.71 -5.85 -7.65
C LYS A 73 -4.86 -5.99 -6.40
N VAL A 74 -5.51 -6.13 -5.25
CA VAL A 74 -4.85 -6.44 -3.97
C VAL A 74 -4.46 -7.91 -3.98
N LEU A 75 -3.16 -8.19 -3.81
CA LEU A 75 -2.61 -9.56 -3.79
C LEU A 75 -2.35 -10.05 -2.37
N GLY A 76 -2.08 -9.14 -1.44
CA GLY A 76 -1.79 -9.44 -0.04
C GLY A 76 -2.09 -8.26 0.86
N LEU A 77 -2.55 -8.53 2.08
CA LEU A 77 -2.86 -7.55 3.11
C LEU A 77 -2.50 -8.13 4.48
N GLY A 78 -1.80 -7.39 5.33
CA GLY A 78 -1.44 -7.88 6.65
C GLY A 78 -0.72 -6.85 7.51
N HIS A 79 0.04 -7.36 8.48
CA HIS A 79 0.98 -6.60 9.30
C HIS A 79 2.40 -7.14 9.09
N GLY A 80 3.33 -6.27 8.67
CA GLY A 80 4.76 -6.57 8.62
C GLY A 80 5.35 -6.64 10.03
N LYS A 81 6.26 -7.58 10.29
CA LYS A 81 6.85 -7.81 11.62
C LYS A 81 7.83 -6.72 12.04
#